data_AF-J9FIN2-F1
#
_entry.id   AF-J9FIN2-F1
#
_cell.length_a   1.000
_cell.length_b   1.000
_cell.length_c   1.000
_cell.angle_alpha   90.00
_cell.angle_beta   90.00
_cell.angle_gamma   90.00
#
_symmetry.space_group_name_H-M   'P 1'
#
loop_
_entity.id
_entity.type
_entity.pdbx_description
1 polymer ?
#
loop_
_entity_poly.entity_id
_entity_poly.type
_entity_poly.pdbx_seq_one_letter_code
_entity_poly.pdbx_strand_id
1 'polypeptide(L)'
;MKNSPQEERIFVILASEISATPKQVQAAVNLLDDGNTVPFIARYRKEITGSLSDTQLRMLEARLGYLRELETRRAAILTNIREQGKMTEELEAQLLEAETKQRLEDLYLPYRPKRRTRAAIARAAGLEPLAHLLFEHPDL
;
A
#
# COMPACT_ATOMS: atom_id res chain seq x y z
N MET A 1 -22.46 3.71 1.69
CA MET A 1 -21.07 4.12 1.98
C MET A 1 -20.37 4.42 0.67
N LYS A 2 -19.60 5.50 0.60
CA LYS A 2 -18.73 5.78 -0.56
C LYS A 2 -17.44 4.99 -0.37
N ASN A 3 -16.91 4.44 -1.46
CA ASN A 3 -15.63 3.73 -1.44
C ASN A 3 -14.50 4.71 -1.20
N SER A 4 -13.41 4.23 -0.63
CA SER A 4 -12.17 5.00 -0.63
C SER A 4 -11.63 5.12 -2.07
N PRO A 5 -10.89 6.20 -2.42
CA PRO A 5 -10.25 6.31 -3.74
C PRO A 5 -9.33 5.13 -4.08
N GLN A 6 -8.75 4.50 -3.05
CA GLN A 6 -7.91 3.31 -3.18
C GLN A 6 -8.73 2.10 -3.66
N GLU A 7 -9.88 1.85 -3.03
CA GLU A 7 -10.79 0.77 -3.43
C GLU A 7 -11.33 0.97 -4.85
N GLU A 8 -11.68 2.20 -5.22
CA GLU A 8 -12.17 2.50 -6.58
C GLU A 8 -11.12 2.15 -7.64
N ARG A 9 -9.84 2.47 -7.39
CA ARG A 9 -8.75 2.09 -8.29
C ARG A 9 -8.57 0.58 -8.38
N ILE A 10 -8.61 -0.12 -7.25
CA ILE A 10 -8.53 -1.58 -7.22
C ILE A 10 -9.66 -2.19 -8.08
N PHE A 11 -10.88 -1.69 -7.92
CA PHE A 11 -12.04 -2.20 -8.67
C PHE A 11 -11.93 -1.96 -10.16
N VAL A 12 -11.41 -0.81 -10.60
CA VAL A 12 -11.19 -0.51 -12.02
C VAL A 12 -10.13 -1.44 -12.62
N ILE A 13 -9.00 -1.64 -11.94
CA ILE A 13 -7.93 -2.53 -12.42
C ILE A 13 -8.45 -3.96 -12.54
N LEU A 14 -9.04 -4.49 -11.45
CA LEU A 14 -9.60 -5.85 -11.44
C LEU A 14 -10.66 -6.03 -12.52
N ALA A 15 -11.56 -5.06 -12.69
CA ALA A 15 -12.61 -5.12 -13.69
C ALA A 15 -12.03 -5.30 -15.10
N SER A 16 -10.96 -4.58 -15.42
CA SER A 16 -10.26 -4.75 -16.70
C SER A 16 -9.60 -6.13 -16.81
N GLU A 17 -8.90 -6.59 -15.78
CA GLU A 17 -8.16 -7.86 -15.79
C GLU A 17 -9.10 -9.09 -15.92
N ILE A 18 -10.28 -9.07 -15.29
CA ILE A 18 -11.23 -10.20 -15.32
C ILE A 18 -12.37 -10.04 -16.33
N SER A 19 -12.33 -9.00 -17.17
CA SER A 19 -13.41 -8.66 -18.11
C SER A 19 -14.78 -8.54 -17.43
N ALA A 20 -14.85 -7.73 -16.38
CA ALA A 20 -16.06 -7.42 -15.61
C ALA A 20 -16.26 -5.92 -15.46
N THR A 21 -17.34 -5.51 -14.80
CA THR A 21 -17.55 -4.11 -14.40
C THR A 21 -17.04 -3.85 -12.98
N PRO A 22 -16.63 -2.61 -12.65
CA PRO A 22 -16.23 -2.26 -11.28
C PRO A 22 -17.31 -2.57 -10.23
N LYS A 23 -18.59 -2.48 -10.60
CA LYS A 23 -19.71 -2.83 -9.71
C LYS A 23 -19.75 -4.33 -9.38
N GLN A 24 -19.50 -5.19 -10.36
CA GLN A 24 -19.44 -6.65 -10.15
C GLN A 24 -18.23 -7.03 -9.28
N VAL A 25 -17.07 -6.41 -9.55
CA VAL A 25 -15.87 -6.59 -8.72
C VAL A 25 -16.15 -6.16 -7.29
N GLN A 26 -16.73 -4.98 -7.08
CA GLN A 26 -17.07 -4.49 -5.76
C GLN A 26 -18.00 -5.46 -5.02
N ALA A 27 -19.05 -5.96 -5.67
CA ALA A 27 -19.96 -6.92 -5.07
C ALA A 27 -19.26 -8.21 -4.66
N ALA A 28 -18.36 -8.73 -5.51
CA ALA A 28 -17.56 -9.92 -5.22
C ALA A 28 -16.56 -9.68 -4.06
N VAL A 29 -15.89 -8.52 -4.04
CA VAL A 29 -14.95 -8.14 -2.97
C VAL A 29 -15.67 -8.07 -1.63
N ASN A 30 -16.84 -7.42 -1.56
CA ASN A 30 -17.63 -7.35 -0.33
C ASN A 30 -17.97 -8.75 0.20
N LEU A 31 -18.37 -9.67 -0.68
CA LEU A 31 -18.68 -11.05 -0.28
C LEU A 31 -17.43 -11.79 0.23
N LEU A 32 -16.27 -11.60 -0.41
CA LEU A 32 -15.01 -12.19 0.04
C LEU A 32 -14.59 -11.63 1.41
N ASP A 33 -14.74 -10.32 1.63
CA ASP A 33 -14.43 -9.67 2.91
C ASP A 33 -15.37 -10.11 4.04
N ASP A 34 -16.63 -10.42 3.71
CA ASP A 34 -17.59 -11.06 4.62
C ASP A 34 -17.25 -12.54 4.92
N GLY A 35 -16.13 -13.06 4.39
CA GLY A 35 -15.63 -14.41 4.63
C GLY A 35 -16.26 -15.49 3.74
N ASN A 36 -16.99 -15.12 2.69
CA ASN A 36 -17.54 -16.09 1.75
C ASN A 36 -16.41 -16.65 0.86
N THR A 37 -16.41 -17.96 0.62
CA THR A 37 -15.41 -18.59 -0.25
C THR A 37 -15.79 -18.47 -1.72
N VAL A 38 -14.81 -18.50 -2.63
CA VAL A 38 -15.05 -18.47 -4.09
C VAL A 38 -16.08 -19.53 -4.54
N PRO A 39 -15.99 -20.82 -4.14
CA PRO A 39 -16.99 -21.82 -4.53
C PRO A 39 -18.41 -21.48 -4.03
N PHE A 40 -18.52 -20.89 -2.84
CA PHE A 40 -19.81 -20.47 -2.29
C PHE A 40 -20.40 -19.31 -3.09
N ILE A 41 -19.60 -18.28 -3.39
CA ILE A 41 -20.02 -17.13 -4.18
C ILE A 41 -20.45 -17.57 -5.58
N ALA A 42 -19.60 -18.36 -6.24
CA ALA A 42 -19.85 -18.87 -7.58
C ALA A 42 -21.12 -19.71 -7.68
N ARG A 43 -21.56 -20.38 -6.60
CA ARG A 43 -22.75 -21.24 -6.61
C ARG A 43 -24.01 -20.55 -6.10
N TYR A 44 -23.91 -19.74 -5.05
CA TYR A 44 -25.07 -19.23 -4.28
C TYR A 44 -25.21 -17.70 -4.29
N ARG A 45 -24.29 -16.97 -4.93
CA ARG A 45 -24.27 -15.50 -5.00
C ARG A 45 -24.04 -14.97 -6.42
N LYS A 46 -24.38 -15.76 -7.44
CA LYS A 46 -24.25 -15.39 -8.85
C LYS A 46 -24.98 -14.08 -9.18
N GLU A 47 -26.23 -13.94 -8.74
CA GLU A 47 -27.03 -12.73 -9.02
C GLU A 47 -26.39 -11.45 -8.44
N ILE A 48 -25.82 -11.54 -7.24
CA ILE A 48 -25.19 -10.39 -6.56
C ILE A 48 -23.93 -9.94 -7.31
N THR A 49 -23.17 -10.89 -7.85
CA THR A 49 -21.93 -10.61 -8.59
C THR A 49 -22.17 -10.37 -10.09
N GLY A 50 -23.41 -10.42 -10.57
CA GLY A 50 -23.71 -10.35 -12.01
C GLY A 50 -23.14 -11.54 -12.79
N SER A 51 -23.22 -12.74 -12.21
CA SER A 51 -22.79 -14.02 -12.80
C SER A 51 -21.31 -14.13 -13.14
N LEU A 52 -20.42 -13.62 -12.28
CA LEU A 52 -18.99 -13.91 -12.39
C LEU A 52 -18.73 -15.43 -12.31
N SER A 53 -17.91 -15.93 -13.21
CA SER A 53 -17.49 -17.34 -13.25
C SER A 53 -16.51 -17.69 -12.12
N ASP A 54 -16.40 -18.98 -11.79
CA ASP A 54 -15.43 -19.46 -10.78
C ASP A 54 -13.99 -19.04 -11.12
N THR A 55 -13.61 -19.11 -12.40
CA THR A 55 -12.28 -18.67 -12.88
C THR A 55 -12.06 -17.17 -12.65
N GLN A 56 -13.05 -16.33 -12.95
CA GLN A 56 -12.97 -14.88 -12.69
C GLN A 56 -12.85 -14.58 -11.19
N LEU A 57 -13.63 -15.27 -10.35
CA LEU A 57 -13.59 -15.08 -8.90
C LEU A 57 -12.26 -15.51 -8.28
N ARG A 58 -11.64 -16.60 -8.75
CA ARG A 58 -10.31 -17.01 -8.30
C ARG A 58 -9.23 -16.01 -8.70
N MET A 59 -9.28 -15.53 -9.94
CA MET A 59 -8.34 -14.51 -10.41
C MET A 59 -8.48 -13.21 -9.61
N LEU A 60 -9.73 -12.79 -9.36
CA LEU A 60 -10.05 -11.65 -8.51
C LEU A 60 -9.46 -11.83 -7.10
N GLU A 61 -9.73 -12.95 -6.43
CA GLU A 61 -9.24 -13.23 -5.06
C GLU A 61 -7.70 -13.17 -5.00
N ALA A 62 -7.02 -13.85 -5.94
CA ALA A 62 -5.56 -13.86 -5.98
C ALA A 62 -4.96 -12.46 -6.23
N ARG A 63 -5.61 -11.65 -7.07
CA ARG A 63 -5.11 -10.33 -7.43
C ARG A 63 -5.44 -9.25 -6.39
N LEU A 64 -6.59 -9.37 -5.74
CA LEU A 64 -7.09 -8.41 -4.74
C LEU A 64 -6.07 -8.17 -3.63
N GLY A 65 -5.47 -9.23 -3.09
CA GLY A 65 -4.45 -9.11 -2.03
C GLY A 65 -3.25 -8.26 -2.48
N TYR A 66 -2.70 -8.55 -3.66
CA TYR A 66 -1.57 -7.78 -4.21
C TYR A 66 -1.90 -6.29 -4.38
N LEU A 67 -3.08 -5.99 -4.93
CA LEU A 67 -3.50 -4.62 -5.19
C LEU A 67 -3.78 -3.84 -3.89
N ARG A 68 -4.36 -4.50 -2.87
CA ARG A 68 -4.52 -3.91 -1.53
C ARG A 68 -3.17 -3.53 -0.93
N GLU A 69 -2.18 -4.41 -1.01
CA GLU A 69 -0.83 -4.14 -0.52
C GLU A 69 -0.16 -2.99 -1.30
N LEU A 70 -0.36 -2.93 -2.62
CA LEU A 70 0.15 -1.86 -3.47
C LEU A 70 -0.45 -0.50 -3.07
N GLU A 71 -1.77 -0.40 -2.95
CA GLU A 71 -2.44 0.86 -2.57
C GLU A 71 -2.12 1.27 -1.12
N THR A 72 -2.06 0.30 -0.19
CA THR A 72 -1.63 0.55 1.19
C THR A 72 -0.23 1.15 1.21
N ARG A 73 0.68 0.60 0.41
CA ARG A 73 2.06 1.09 0.32
C ARG A 73 2.13 2.47 -0.32
N ARG A 74 1.38 2.70 -1.41
CA ARG A 74 1.29 4.01 -2.06
C ARG A 74 0.81 5.08 -1.07
N ALA A 75 -0.24 4.80 -0.31
CA ALA A 75 -0.78 5.71 0.69
C ALA A 75 0.26 6.07 1.75
N ALA A 76 0.99 5.08 2.28
CA ALA A 76 2.05 5.31 3.25
C ALA A 76 3.19 6.18 2.69
N ILE A 77 3.59 5.96 1.44
CA ILE A 77 4.62 6.76 0.76
C ILE A 77 4.14 8.21 0.56
N LEU A 78 2.92 8.40 0.05
CA LEU A 78 2.32 9.73 -0.14
C LEU A 78 2.27 10.50 1.17
N THR A 79 1.76 9.88 2.24
CA THR A 79 1.73 10.49 3.58
C THR A 79 3.13 10.87 4.04
N ASN A 80 4.10 9.96 3.95
CA ASN A 80 5.45 10.22 4.42
C ASN A 80 6.14 11.38 3.67
N ILE A 81 5.98 11.46 2.35
CA ILE A 81 6.58 12.52 1.54
C ILE A 81 5.89 13.88 1.83
N ARG A 82 4.56 13.88 2.01
CA ARG A 82 3.80 15.08 2.38
C ARG A 82 4.21 15.60 3.76
N GLU A 83 4.37 14.72 4.75
CA GLU A 83 4.86 15.08 6.08
C GLU A 83 6.27 15.69 6.06
N GLN A 84 7.10 15.32 5.09
CA GLN A 84 8.41 15.95 4.88
C GLN A 84 8.33 17.32 4.18
N GLY A 85 7.15 17.73 3.70
CA GLY A 85 6.98 18.95 2.91
C GLY A 85 7.66 18.90 1.53
N LYS A 86 7.90 17.68 1.00
CA LYS A 86 8.65 17.47 -0.26
C LYS A 86 7.78 17.00 -1.43
N MET A 87 6.46 16.97 -1.24
CA MET A 87 5.54 16.56 -2.30
C MET A 87 5.43 17.64 -3.37
N THR A 88 5.56 17.24 -4.63
CA THR A 88 5.23 18.09 -5.80
C THR A 88 4.07 17.46 -6.56
N GLU A 89 3.39 18.25 -7.40
CA GLU A 89 2.28 17.75 -8.22
C GLU A 89 2.75 16.65 -9.19
N GLU A 90 3.95 16.80 -9.77
CA GLU A 90 4.51 15.81 -10.69
C GLU A 90 4.85 14.50 -9.97
N LEU A 91 5.41 14.58 -8.75
CA LEU A 91 5.73 13.39 -7.96
C LEU A 91 4.47 12.67 -7.49
N GLU A 92 3.45 13.42 -7.08
CA GLU A 92 2.15 12.87 -6.71
C GLU A 92 1.54 12.11 -7.90
N ALA A 93 1.53 12.72 -9.09
CA ALA A 93 1.05 12.07 -10.31
C ALA A 93 1.83 10.77 -10.60
N GLN A 94 3.17 10.78 -10.54
CA GLN A 94 3.98 9.59 -10.76
C GLN A 94 3.71 8.47 -9.75
N LEU A 95 3.49 8.83 -8.47
CA LEU A 95 3.15 7.86 -7.42
C LEU A 95 1.75 7.27 -7.64
N LEU A 96 0.79 8.07 -8.09
CA LEU A 96 -0.55 7.63 -8.46
C LEU A 96 -0.53 6.75 -9.72
N GLU A 97 0.34 6.98 -10.68
CA GLU A 97 0.44 6.17 -11.90
C GLU A 97 1.25 4.88 -11.70
N ALA A 98 2.07 4.77 -10.66
CA ALA A 98 2.92 3.61 -10.43
C ALA A 98 2.11 2.30 -10.28
N GLU A 99 2.23 1.40 -11.25
CA GLU A 99 1.47 0.14 -11.31
C GLU A 99 2.13 -1.02 -10.52
N THR A 100 3.37 -0.85 -10.08
CA THR A 100 4.13 -1.90 -9.39
C THR A 100 4.71 -1.42 -8.08
N LYS A 101 4.86 -2.35 -7.12
CA LYS A 101 5.53 -2.07 -5.84
C LYS A 101 6.95 -1.58 -6.04
N GLN A 102 7.68 -2.13 -7.02
CA GLN A 102 9.04 -1.71 -7.33
C GLN A 102 9.08 -0.25 -7.76
N ARG A 103 8.18 0.17 -8.68
CA ARG A 103 8.13 1.56 -9.13
C ARG A 103 7.82 2.53 -7.99
N LEU A 104 6.95 2.14 -7.06
CA LEU A 104 6.70 2.93 -5.85
C LEU A 104 7.97 3.08 -4.98
N GLU A 105 8.71 1.99 -4.76
CA GLU A 105 9.96 2.06 -3.98
C GLU A 105 11.03 2.91 -4.66
N ASP A 106 11.17 2.81 -5.98
CA ASP A 106 12.15 3.59 -6.74
C ASP A 106 11.85 5.10 -6.62
N LEU A 107 10.57 5.48 -6.73
CA LEU A 107 10.11 6.86 -6.53
C LEU A 107 10.30 7.34 -5.08
N TYR A 108 10.09 6.44 -4.11
CA TYR A 108 10.22 6.76 -2.70
C TYR A 108 11.67 6.83 -2.22
N LEU A 109 12.61 6.17 -2.90
CA LEU A 109 13.99 6.00 -2.47
C LEU A 109 14.68 7.31 -2.02
N PRO A 110 14.55 8.46 -2.73
CA PRO A 110 15.17 9.72 -2.32
C PRO A 110 14.59 10.32 -1.01
N TYR A 111 13.36 9.93 -0.67
CA TYR A 111 12.61 10.46 0.46
C TYR A 111 12.64 9.53 1.66
N ARG A 112 13.11 8.29 1.49
CA ARG A 112 13.16 7.31 2.57
C ARG A 112 13.94 7.87 3.76
N PRO A 113 13.34 7.98 4.96
CA PRO A 113 14.02 8.52 6.11
C PRO A 113 15.23 7.66 6.43
N LYS A 114 16.40 8.30 6.55
CA LYS A 114 17.61 7.62 7.01
C LYS A 114 17.34 7.11 8.42
N ARG A 115 17.68 5.83 8.68
CA ARG A 115 17.55 5.24 10.02
C ARG A 115 18.21 6.19 11.04
N ARG A 116 17.47 6.64 12.05
CA ARG A 116 18.07 7.29 13.22
C ARG A 116 18.96 6.23 13.88
N THR A 117 20.27 6.40 13.74
CA THR A 117 21.24 5.48 14.36
C THR A 117 21.20 5.66 15.87
N ARG A 118 21.60 4.64 16.64
CA ARG A 118 21.78 4.79 18.10
C ARG A 118 22.69 5.98 18.44
N ALA A 119 23.70 6.23 17.61
CA ALA A 119 24.56 7.41 17.72
C ALA A 119 23.80 8.72 17.51
N ALA A 120 22.92 8.82 16.51
CA ALA A 120 22.09 10.01 16.30
C ALA A 120 21.10 10.27 17.44
N ILE A 121 20.56 9.20 18.04
CA ILE A 121 19.69 9.29 19.22
C ILE A 121 20.51 9.75 20.44
N ALA A 122 21.69 9.18 20.66
CA ALA A 122 22.59 9.53 21.74
C ALA A 122 23.05 11.01 21.66
N ARG A 123 23.43 11.48 20.47
CA ARG A 123 23.77 12.90 20.25
C ARG A 123 22.59 13.82 20.53
N ALA A 124 21.39 13.49 20.06
CA ALA A 124 20.18 14.26 20.35
C ALA A 124 19.81 14.28 21.85
N ALA A 125 20.22 13.26 22.61
CA ALA A 125 20.09 13.20 24.06
C ALA A 125 21.23 13.92 24.81
N GLY A 126 22.14 14.61 24.10
CA GLY A 126 23.25 15.34 24.69
C GLY A 126 24.41 14.45 25.18
N LEU A 127 24.50 13.19 24.73
CA LEU A 127 25.55 12.26 25.15
C LEU A 127 26.88 12.44 24.40
N GLU A 128 26.95 13.38 23.46
CA GLU A 128 28.15 13.64 22.65
C GLU A 128 29.36 14.11 23.49
N PRO A 129 29.22 15.08 24.42
CA PRO A 129 30.35 15.52 25.24
C PRO A 129 30.89 14.43 26.16
N LEU A 130 30.02 13.58 26.72
CA LEU A 130 30.43 12.45 27.57
C LEU A 130 31.22 11.41 26.77
N ALA A 131 30.78 11.10 25.55
CA ALA A 131 31.51 10.19 24.67
C ALA A 131 32.91 10.72 24.33
N HIS A 132 33.07 12.02 24.08
CA HIS A 132 34.38 12.64 23.86
C HIS A 132 35.27 12.56 25.10
N LEU A 133 34.72 12.85 26.27
CA LEU A 133 35.45 12.80 27.53
C LEU A 133 35.99 11.41 27.86
N LEU A 134 35.18 10.35 27.68
CA LEU A 134 35.63 8.96 27.87
C LEU A 134 36.66 8.52 26.83
N PHE A 135 36.57 9.06 25.60
CA PHE A 135 37.52 8.77 24.54
C PHE A 135 38.88 9.42 24.79
N GLU A 136 38.88 10.68 25.24
CA GLU A 136 40.10 11.44 25.56
C GLU A 136 40.76 10.98 26.86
N HIS A 137 39.97 10.40 27.78
CA HIS A 137 40.44 9.92 29.08
C HIS A 137 39.99 8.46 29.31
N PRO A 138 40.70 7.46 28.74
CA PRO A 138 40.34 6.05 28.85
C PRO A 138 40.42 5.46 30.27
N ASP A 139 41.11 6.15 31.18
CA ASP A 139 41.40 5.70 32.55
C ASP A 139 40.37 6.20 33.59
N LEU A 140 39.27 6.82 33.13
CA LEU A 140 38.15 7.26 33.98
C LEU A 140 37.31 6.12 34.56
#